data_AF-R7SL33-F1
#
_entry.id   AF-R7SL33-F1
#
_cell.length_a   1.000
_cell.length_b   1.000
_cell.length_c   1.000
_cell.angle_alpha   90.00
_cell.angle_beta   90.00
_cell.angle_gamma   90.00
#
_symmetry.space_group_name_H-M   'P 1'
#
loop_
_entity.id
_entity.type
_entity.pdbx_description
1 polymer ?
#
loop_
_entity_poly.entity_id
_entity_poly.type
_entity_poly.pdbx_seq_one_letter_code
_entity_poly.pdbx_strand_id
1 'polypeptide(L)'
;MHPVLALLAALTPTFAFLITEPSSTTVWAADGPNTIAWTKVSTDSENVTVVLNNQQLKPPVSQVLLAFVDSTVGSIVVTQAPPGGFHPGSGFVVYFAPDTHTTGTRLSISQQFRIA
;
A
#
# COMPACT_ATOMS: atom_id res chain seq x y z
N MET A 1 24.00 12.47 46.94
CA MET A 1 22.99 12.84 45.91
C MET A 1 22.98 11.69 44.91
N HIS A 2 21.91 10.88 44.87
CA HIS A 2 21.83 9.75 43.94
C HIS A 2 21.36 10.27 42.58
N PRO A 3 22.09 10.07 41.47
CA PRO A 3 21.58 10.41 40.16
C PRO A 3 20.51 9.39 39.77
N VAL A 4 19.25 9.81 39.69
CA VAL A 4 18.20 9.00 39.07
C VAL A 4 18.40 9.10 37.56
N LEU A 5 18.89 8.03 36.95
CA LEU A 5 18.99 7.91 35.51
C LEU A 5 17.59 7.63 34.96
N ALA A 6 16.92 8.66 34.43
CA ALA A 6 15.64 8.49 33.74
C ALA A 6 15.92 7.87 32.35
N LEU A 7 15.60 6.58 32.20
CA LEU A 7 15.65 5.90 30.91
C LEU A 7 14.41 6.27 30.10
N LEU A 8 14.59 7.13 29.08
CA LEU A 8 13.54 7.48 28.14
C LEU A 8 13.39 6.34 27.13
N ALA A 9 12.36 5.50 27.29
CA ALA A 9 12.05 4.47 26.31
C ALA A 9 11.45 5.12 25.06
N ALA A 10 12.17 5.11 23.94
CA ALA A 10 11.64 5.50 22.66
C ALA A 10 10.68 4.41 22.17
N LEU A 11 9.37 4.68 22.20
CA LEU A 11 8.38 3.85 21.52
C LEU A 11 8.52 4.10 20.02
N THR A 12 9.22 3.23 19.30
CA THR A 12 9.16 3.27 17.83
C THR A 12 7.84 2.65 17.40
N PRO A 13 6.92 3.40 16.76
CA PRO A 13 5.73 2.79 16.21
C PRO A 13 6.16 1.75 15.17
N THR A 14 5.86 0.47 15.43
CA THR A 14 6.05 -0.59 14.45
C THR A 14 4.82 -0.58 13.57
N PHE A 15 4.94 -0.07 12.34
CA PHE A 15 3.87 -0.20 11.36
C PHE A 15 3.77 -1.68 10.96
N ALA A 16 2.58 -2.26 11.08
CA ALA A 16 2.34 -3.69 10.86
C ALA A 16 1.25 -3.96 9.83
N PHE A 17 0.93 -2.97 8.99
CA PHE A 17 0.10 -3.17 7.82
C PHE A 17 0.56 -4.39 7.03
N LEU A 18 -0.37 -5.31 6.78
CA LEU A 18 -0.15 -6.45 5.90
C LEU A 18 -1.20 -6.43 4.80
N ILE A 19 -0.76 -6.14 3.57
CA ILE A 19 -1.63 -6.24 2.39
C ILE A 19 -1.83 -7.74 2.09
N THR A 20 -3.06 -8.22 2.28
CA THR A 20 -3.46 -9.61 2.05
C THR A 20 -3.94 -9.83 0.61
N GLU A 21 -4.48 -8.79 -0.03
CA GLU A 21 -4.77 -8.75 -1.45
C GLU A 21 -4.34 -7.41 -2.07
N PRO A 22 -3.70 -7.39 -3.25
CA PRO A 22 -3.44 -8.54 -4.12
C PRO A 22 -2.32 -9.47 -3.60
N SER A 23 -2.44 -10.75 -3.94
CA SER A 23 -1.45 -11.81 -3.67
C SER A 23 -0.82 -12.35 -4.96
N SER A 24 0.12 -13.28 -4.84
CA SER A 24 0.77 -13.93 -5.99
C SER A 24 -0.16 -14.65 -6.97
N THR A 25 -1.37 -15.02 -6.55
CA THR A 25 -2.38 -15.63 -7.41
C THR A 25 -3.42 -14.64 -7.93
N THR A 26 -3.37 -13.39 -7.47
CA THR A 26 -4.32 -12.35 -7.89
C THR A 26 -4.08 -11.94 -9.35
N VAL A 27 -5.18 -11.83 -10.08
CA VAL A 27 -5.24 -11.26 -11.42
C VAL A 27 -6.21 -10.09 -11.37
N TRP A 28 -5.68 -8.88 -11.53
CA TRP A 28 -6.51 -7.68 -11.67
C TRP A 28 -6.98 -7.51 -13.11
N ALA A 29 -8.22 -7.07 -13.28
CA ALA A 29 -8.75 -6.67 -14.58
C ALA A 29 -8.15 -5.32 -14.98
N ALA A 30 -7.81 -5.16 -16.26
CA ALA A 30 -7.28 -3.90 -16.81
C ALA A 30 -8.19 -2.69 -16.55
N ASP A 31 -9.51 -2.89 -16.56
CA ASP A 31 -10.50 -1.81 -16.37
C ASP A 31 -11.10 -1.78 -14.95
N GLY A 32 -10.69 -2.71 -14.09
CA GLY A 32 -11.31 -2.95 -12.78
C GLY A 32 -12.73 -3.56 -12.89
N PRO A 33 -13.48 -3.63 -11.78
CA PRO A 33 -13.05 -3.28 -10.42
C PRO A 33 -11.98 -4.25 -9.88
N ASN A 34 -11.08 -3.74 -9.04
CA ASN A 34 -10.00 -4.50 -8.44
C ASN A 34 -9.96 -4.32 -6.91
N THR A 35 -9.83 -5.40 -6.16
CA THR A 35 -9.84 -5.36 -4.68
C THR A 35 -8.43 -5.19 -4.12
N ILE A 36 -8.35 -4.41 -3.04
CA ILE A 36 -7.20 -4.33 -2.15
C ILE A 36 -7.71 -4.64 -0.74
N ALA A 37 -7.05 -5.54 -0.03
CA ALA A 37 -7.39 -5.93 1.33
C ALA A 37 -6.14 -5.98 2.21
N TRP A 38 -6.31 -5.68 3.49
CA TRP A 38 -5.22 -5.64 4.44
C TRP A 38 -5.66 -5.93 5.87
N THR A 39 -4.69 -6.23 6.72
CA THR A 39 -4.83 -6.17 8.18
C THR A 39 -3.96 -5.05 8.73
N LYS A 40 -4.36 -4.50 9.88
CA LYS A 40 -3.62 -3.47 10.62
C LYS A 40 -3.60 -3.78 12.11
N VAL A 41 -2.66 -3.19 12.83
CA VAL A 41 -2.65 -3.14 14.30
C VAL A 41 -3.07 -1.75 14.79
N SER A 42 -3.29 -1.60 16.09
CA SER A 42 -3.78 -0.34 16.68
C SER A 42 -2.79 0.83 16.57
N THR A 43 -1.50 0.57 16.35
CA THR A 43 -0.46 1.61 16.18
C THR A 43 -0.30 2.07 14.73
N ASP A 44 -0.98 1.44 13.77
CA ASP A 44 -0.95 1.83 12.35
C ASP A 44 -1.81 3.09 12.10
N SER A 45 -1.32 3.96 11.22
CA SER A 45 -2.03 5.18 10.78
C SER A 45 -3.49 4.89 10.40
N GLU A 46 -4.42 5.77 10.75
CA GLU A 46 -5.83 5.65 10.36
C GLU A 46 -6.06 5.96 8.88
N ASN A 47 -5.11 6.62 8.22
CA ASN A 47 -5.20 6.94 6.80
C ASN A 47 -3.92 6.56 6.05
N VAL A 48 -4.08 6.12 4.81
CA VAL A 48 -2.96 5.79 3.91
C VAL A 48 -3.23 6.24 2.48
N THR A 49 -2.15 6.39 1.71
CA THR A 49 -2.21 6.51 0.25
C THR A 49 -1.85 5.17 -0.38
N VAL A 50 -2.62 4.74 -1.37
CA VAL A 50 -2.45 3.47 -2.06
C VAL A 50 -1.79 3.71 -3.41
N VAL A 51 -0.69 3.02 -3.68
CA VAL A 51 0.10 3.20 -4.91
C VAL A 51 0.28 1.86 -5.63
N LEU A 52 -0.02 1.86 -6.93
CA LEU A 52 0.34 0.78 -7.85
C LEU A 52 1.75 1.02 -8.38
N ASN A 53 2.58 -0.01 -8.38
CA ASN A 53 3.95 0.09 -8.86
C ASN A 53 4.38 -1.14 -9.65
N ASN A 54 5.14 -0.90 -10.72
CA ASN A 54 5.87 -1.92 -11.45
C ASN A 54 7.12 -1.29 -12.07
N GLN A 55 8.28 -1.54 -11.46
CA GLN A 55 9.56 -1.01 -11.93
C GLN A 55 10.19 -1.84 -13.05
N GLN A 56 9.64 -3.03 -13.32
CA GLN A 56 10.14 -3.93 -14.35
C GLN A 56 9.67 -3.51 -15.75
N LEU A 57 8.47 -2.92 -15.85
CA LEU A 57 7.93 -2.37 -17.09
C LEU A 57 8.78 -1.23 -17.68
N LYS A 58 8.59 -1.01 -18.99
CA LYS A 58 9.22 0.06 -19.77
C LYS A 58 8.12 0.76 -20.59
N PRO A 59 7.67 1.96 -20.19
CA PRO A 59 8.13 2.75 -19.04
C PRO A 59 7.76 2.13 -17.67
N PRO A 60 8.48 2.45 -16.58
CA PRO A 60 8.10 2.05 -15.22
C PRO A 60 6.75 2.64 -14.83
N VAL A 61 5.96 1.90 -14.05
CA VAL A 61 4.67 2.36 -13.52
C VAL A 61 4.82 2.74 -12.05
N SER A 62 4.36 3.94 -11.69
CA SER A 62 4.16 4.37 -10.30
C SER A 62 2.96 5.31 -10.28
N GLN A 63 1.84 4.84 -9.77
CA GLN A 63 0.57 5.54 -9.86
C GLN A 63 -0.16 5.52 -8.53
N VAL A 64 -0.52 6.69 -8.01
CA VAL A 64 -1.47 6.80 -6.89
C VAL A 64 -2.84 6.34 -7.38
N LEU A 65 -3.38 5.30 -6.74
CA LEU A 65 -4.72 4.79 -7.04
C LEU A 65 -5.76 5.57 -6.22
N LEU A 66 -5.52 5.68 -4.91
CA LEU A 66 -6.43 6.28 -3.96
C LEU A 66 -5.61 7.01 -2.88
N ALA A 67 -6.07 8.18 -2.47
CA ALA A 67 -5.47 8.98 -1.41
C ALA A 67 -6.44 9.09 -0.23
N PHE A 68 -5.93 9.32 0.98
CA PHE A 68 -6.73 9.43 2.21
C PHE A 68 -7.69 8.25 2.40
N VAL A 69 -7.21 7.04 2.14
CA VAL A 69 -7.98 5.81 2.39
C VAL A 69 -8.05 5.58 3.89
N ASP A 70 -9.27 5.50 4.42
CA ASP A 70 -9.52 5.02 5.78
C ASP A 70 -8.97 3.61 5.92
N SER A 71 -7.94 3.43 6.73
CA SER A 71 -7.26 2.16 6.90
C SER A 71 -8.00 1.21 7.85
N THR A 72 -9.03 1.68 8.54
CA THR A 72 -9.80 0.89 9.52
C THR A 72 -10.80 -0.06 8.87
N VAL A 73 -11.20 0.19 7.61
CA VAL A 73 -12.15 -0.68 6.89
C VAL A 73 -11.57 -2.03 6.49
N GLY A 74 -10.25 -2.15 6.36
CA GLY A 74 -9.55 -3.40 6.01
C GLY A 74 -9.65 -3.84 4.55
N SER A 75 -10.48 -3.20 3.73
CA SER A 75 -10.54 -3.43 2.29
C SER A 75 -11.18 -2.27 1.53
N ILE A 76 -10.76 -2.08 0.27
CA ILE A 76 -11.35 -1.16 -0.69
C ILE A 76 -11.39 -1.78 -2.09
N VAL A 77 -12.27 -1.24 -2.93
CA VAL A 77 -12.35 -1.58 -4.35
C VAL A 77 -11.88 -0.38 -5.17
N VAL A 78 -10.90 -0.60 -6.02
CA VAL A 78 -10.46 0.32 -7.07
C VAL A 78 -11.42 0.17 -8.25
N THR A 79 -12.40 1.07 -8.32
CA THR A 79 -13.48 1.01 -9.32
C THR A 79 -13.14 1.69 -10.65
N GLN A 80 -12.10 2.52 -10.68
CA GLN A 80 -11.71 3.28 -11.86
C GLN A 80 -10.25 3.03 -12.21
N ALA A 81 -10.03 2.52 -13.43
CA ALA A 81 -8.71 2.50 -14.05
C ALA A 81 -8.38 3.88 -14.66
N PRO A 82 -7.09 4.17 -14.97
CA PRO A 82 -6.71 5.32 -15.77
C PRO A 82 -7.43 5.35 -17.13
N PRO A 83 -7.49 6.52 -17.79
CA PRO A 83 -7.86 6.57 -19.21
C PRO A 83 -6.98 5.61 -20.02
N GLY A 84 -7.60 4.62 -20.68
CA GLY A 84 -6.91 3.57 -21.42
C GLY A 84 -6.61 2.29 -20.63
N GLY A 85 -7.09 2.18 -19.38
CA GLY A 85 -6.95 0.99 -18.54
C GLY A 85 -5.57 0.86 -17.90
N PHE A 86 -5.41 -0.13 -17.03
CA PHE A 86 -4.10 -0.56 -16.56
C PHE A 86 -3.40 -1.35 -17.66
N HIS A 87 -2.12 -1.08 -17.91
CA HIS A 87 -1.33 -1.88 -18.85
C HIS A 87 -1.22 -3.33 -18.36
N PRO A 88 -1.67 -4.33 -19.15
CA PRO A 88 -1.53 -5.73 -18.78
C PRO A 88 -0.06 -6.13 -18.60
N GLY A 89 0.20 -7.04 -17.67
CA GLY A 89 1.54 -7.52 -17.38
C GLY A 89 1.68 -8.13 -15.98
N SER A 90 2.87 -8.63 -15.68
CA SER A 90 3.22 -9.24 -14.40
C SER A 90 4.20 -8.37 -13.62
N GLY A 91 4.32 -8.65 -12.31
CA GLY A 91 5.30 -7.98 -11.45
C GLY A 91 4.78 -6.68 -10.82
N PHE A 92 3.46 -6.46 -10.87
CA PHE A 92 2.83 -5.35 -10.17
C PHE A 92 2.84 -5.59 -8.68
N VAL A 93 2.97 -4.52 -7.90
CA VAL A 93 2.76 -4.51 -6.45
C VAL A 93 1.89 -3.32 -6.09
N VAL A 94 1.11 -3.50 -5.02
CA VAL A 94 0.47 -2.38 -4.31
C VAL A 94 1.28 -2.12 -3.06
N TYR A 95 1.48 -0.84 -2.72
CA TYR A 95 2.03 -0.47 -1.42
C TYR A 95 1.23 0.67 -0.80
N PHE A 96 1.31 0.76 0.52
CA PHE A 96 0.79 1.89 1.28
C PHE A 96 1.90 2.89 1.53
N ALA A 97 1.60 4.16 1.30
CA ALA A 97 2.42 5.31 1.66
C ALA A 97 1.71 6.13 2.75
N PRO A 98 2.45 6.94 3.53
CA PRO A 98 1.85 7.81 4.54
C PRO A 98 0.86 8.80 3.91
N ASP A 99 1.26 9.45 2.82
CA ASP A 99 0.44 10.41 2.08
C ASP A 99 0.92 10.58 0.62
N THR A 100 0.26 11.45 -0.14
CA THR A 100 0.56 11.69 -1.58
C THR A 100 1.86 12.46 -1.83
N HIS A 101 2.42 13.14 -0.85
CA HIS A 101 3.69 13.87 -0.94
C HIS A 101 4.88 12.99 -0.53
N THR A 102 4.64 11.89 0.19
CA THR A 102 5.66 10.98 0.72
C THR A 102 5.58 9.56 0.13
N THR A 103 5.20 9.42 -1.14
CA THR A 103 5.07 8.11 -1.82
C THR A 103 6.37 7.32 -1.93
N GLY A 104 7.53 7.91 -1.64
CA GLY A 104 8.80 7.18 -1.52
C GLY A 104 8.87 6.27 -0.28
N THR A 105 8.09 6.57 0.75
CA THR A 105 8.01 5.78 1.98
C THR A 105 6.97 4.69 1.84
N ARG A 106 7.35 3.44 2.13
CA ARG A 106 6.45 2.28 2.04
C ARG A 106 6.16 1.76 3.44
N LEU A 107 4.90 1.89 3.86
CA LEU A 107 4.39 1.36 5.13
C LEU A 107 4.12 -0.15 5.05
N SER A 108 3.74 -0.63 3.86
CA SER A 108 3.54 -2.05 3.55
C SER A 108 3.62 -2.26 2.06
N ILE A 109 3.88 -3.49 1.62
CA ILE A 109 3.91 -3.89 0.21
C ILE A 109 3.25 -5.25 0.05
N SER A 110 2.45 -5.40 -1.01
CA SER A 110 1.81 -6.66 -1.38
C SER A 110 2.82 -7.67 -1.93
N GLN A 111 2.38 -8.91 -2.12
CA GLN A 111 3.06 -9.81 -3.04
C GLN A 111 2.94 -9.28 -4.48
N GLN A 112 3.87 -9.70 -5.35
CA GLN A 112 3.75 -9.41 -6.78
C GLN A 112 2.55 -10.11 -7.38
N PHE A 113 1.81 -9.44 -8.26
CA PHE A 113 0.64 -9.98 -8.95
C PHE A 113 0.66 -9.59 -10.43
N ARG A 114 -0.39 -9.96 -11.18
CA ARG A 114 -0.54 -9.61 -12.59
C ARG A 114 -1.82 -8.83 -12.89
N ILE A 115 -1.79 -8.07 -13.97
CA ILE A 115 -2.94 -7.39 -14.57
C ILE A 115 -3.19 -8.02 -15.94
N ALA A 116 -4.45 -8.34 -16.26
CA ALA A 116 -4.86 -8.96 -17.51
C ALA A 116 -6.08 -8.27 -18.13
#